data_AF-A0A1I7M7M0-F1
#
_entry.id   AF-A0A1I7M7M0-F1
#
_cell.length_a   1.000
_cell.length_b   1.000
_cell.length_c   1.000
_cell.angle_alpha   90.00
_cell.angle_beta   90.00
_cell.angle_gamma   90.00
#
_symmetry.space_group_name_H-M   'P 1'
#
loop_
_entity.id
_entity.type
_entity.pdbx_description
1 polymer ?
#
loop_
_entity_poly.entity_id
_entity_poly.type
_entity_poly.pdbx_seq_one_letter_code
_entity_poly.pdbx_strand_id
1 'polypeptide(L)'
;MRYPNLRYGSPAELRYYIMGHGDDIKAVARMLRRDERTVRRWVNEQQRVPWWVPEILRLKRMESAERHRQMFGHPGRHGLAVVTDEAQLELRRPRVTKPPSLTELRLDDFDTDARTG
;
A
#
# COMPACT_ATOMS: atom_id res chain seq x y z
N MET A 1 33.80 -8.79 7.32
CA MET A 1 33.01 -7.70 7.94
C MET A 1 32.02 -8.33 8.91
N ARG A 2 32.31 -8.30 10.21
CA ARG A 2 31.51 -8.93 11.27
C ARG A 2 30.53 -7.87 11.79
N TYR A 3 29.32 -7.85 11.25
CA TYR A 3 28.30 -6.89 11.69
C TYR A 3 27.76 -7.34 13.06
N PRO A 4 27.88 -6.53 14.13
CA PRO A 4 27.41 -6.87 15.47
C PRO A 4 25.89 -6.61 15.61
N ASN A 5 25.10 -7.02 14.62
CA ASN A 5 23.64 -6.93 14.72
C ASN A 5 23.12 -8.24 15.33
N LEU A 6 22.85 -8.19 16.63
CA LEU A 6 22.11 -9.22 17.39
C LEU A 6 20.67 -9.43 16.89
N ARG A 7 20.19 -8.57 15.99
CA ARG A 7 18.86 -8.68 15.40
C ARG A 7 18.92 -9.66 14.25
N TYR A 8 18.13 -10.72 14.34
CA TYR A 8 17.76 -11.52 13.19
C TYR A 8 16.48 -10.94 12.59
N GLY A 9 16.27 -11.14 11.29
CA GLY A 9 15.01 -10.79 10.66
C GLY A 9 13.88 -11.66 11.19
N SER A 10 12.65 -11.15 11.18
CA SER A 10 11.47 -11.95 11.55
C SER A 10 11.12 -12.91 10.42
N PRO A 11 11.04 -14.23 10.66
CA PRO A 11 10.54 -15.19 9.66
C PRO A 11 9.09 -14.90 9.24
N ALA A 12 8.27 -14.39 10.16
CA ALA A 12 6.90 -13.98 9.85
C ALA A 12 6.85 -12.83 8.83
N GLU A 13 7.78 -11.87 8.92
CA GLU A 13 7.87 -10.77 7.97
C GLU A 13 8.35 -11.26 6.59
N LEU A 14 9.30 -12.20 6.55
CA LEU A 14 9.69 -12.86 5.29
C LEU A 14 8.49 -13.57 4.64
N ARG A 15 7.69 -14.32 5.41
CA ARG A 15 6.48 -14.98 4.91
C ARG A 15 5.45 -13.99 4.36
N TYR A 16 5.25 -12.87 5.04
CA TYR A 16 4.37 -11.80 4.57
C TYR A 16 4.77 -11.27 3.19
N TYR A 17 6.07 -11.04 2.96
CA TYR A 17 6.54 -10.59 1.66
C TYR A 17 6.41 -11.67 0.58
N ILE A 18 6.65 -12.93 0.91
CA ILE A 18 6.44 -14.05 -0.02
C ILE A 18 4.97 -14.15 -0.43
N MET A 19 4.04 -14.01 0.51
CA MET A 19 2.60 -13.96 0.23
C MET A 19 2.24 -12.80 -0.70
N GLY A 20 2.86 -11.63 -0.51
CA GLY A 20 2.70 -10.47 -1.41
C GLY A 20 3.18 -10.72 -2.85
N HIS A 21 3.99 -11.75 -3.08
CA HIS A 21 4.45 -12.21 -4.39
C HIS A 21 3.72 -13.47 -4.88
N GLY A 22 2.57 -13.82 -4.29
CA GLY A 22 1.78 -15.00 -4.69
C GLY A 22 2.43 -16.33 -4.30
N ASP A 23 3.13 -16.36 -3.17
CA ASP A 23 3.85 -17.53 -2.66
C ASP A 23 5.01 -18.04 -3.56
N ASP A 24 5.43 -17.23 -4.54
CA ASP A 24 6.58 -17.54 -5.40
C ASP A 24 7.91 -17.26 -4.70
N ILE A 25 8.45 -18.29 -4.04
CA ILE A 25 9.77 -18.27 -3.38
C ILE A 25 10.89 -17.97 -4.40
N LYS A 26 10.76 -18.40 -5.65
CA LYS A 26 11.79 -18.19 -6.69
C LYS A 26 11.87 -16.73 -7.13
N ALA A 27 10.75 -16.01 -7.17
CA ALA A 27 10.75 -14.56 -7.38
C ALA A 27 11.49 -13.83 -6.25
N VAL A 28 11.16 -14.16 -4.99
CA VAL A 28 11.80 -13.55 -3.82
C VAL A 28 13.30 -13.89 -3.76
N ALA A 29 13.68 -15.12 -4.06
CA ALA A 29 15.08 -15.55 -4.15
C ALA A 29 15.88 -14.75 -5.19
N ARG A 30 15.31 -14.52 -6.38
CA ARG A 30 15.90 -13.65 -7.41
C ARG A 30 16.06 -12.21 -6.93
N MET A 31 15.07 -11.64 -6.25
CA MET A 31 15.15 -10.28 -5.70
C MET A 31 16.25 -10.12 -4.65
N LEU A 32 16.44 -11.14 -3.81
CA LEU A 32 17.47 -11.18 -2.76
C LEU A 32 18.85 -11.61 -3.28
N ARG A 33 18.94 -12.02 -4.56
CA ARG A 33 20.14 -12.63 -5.17
C ARG A 33 20.66 -13.81 -4.36
N ARG A 34 19.75 -14.70 -3.95
CA ARG A 34 20.05 -15.90 -3.16
C ARG A 34 19.42 -17.13 -3.79
N ASP A 35 19.92 -18.29 -3.39
CA ASP A 35 19.35 -19.57 -3.81
C ASP A 35 17.98 -19.79 -3.18
N GLU A 36 17.08 -20.38 -3.96
CA GLU A 36 15.72 -20.75 -3.51
C GLU A 36 15.77 -21.66 -2.27
N ARG A 37 16.72 -22.60 -2.26
CA ARG A 37 16.95 -23.51 -1.12
C ARG A 37 17.25 -22.75 0.16
N THR A 38 18.01 -21.67 0.08
CA THR A 38 18.39 -20.85 1.24
C THR A 38 17.19 -20.06 1.75
N VAL A 39 16.40 -19.46 0.85
CA VAL A 39 15.16 -18.77 1.25
C VAL A 39 14.16 -19.74 1.87
N ARG A 40 14.01 -20.95 1.32
CA ARG A 40 13.14 -21.99 1.87
C ARG A 40 13.56 -22.42 3.28
N ARG A 41 14.88 -22.49 3.56
CA ARG A 41 15.40 -22.78 4.91
C ARG A 41 15.06 -21.67 5.91
N TRP A 42 15.07 -20.42 5.47
CA TRP A 42 14.68 -19.29 6.32
C TRP A 42 13.18 -19.29 6.62
N VAL A 43 12.34 -19.58 5.62
CA VAL A 43 10.88 -19.67 5.77
C VAL A 43 10.49 -20.79 6.73
N ASN A 44 11.13 -21.95 6.59
CA ASN A 44 10.91 -23.12 7.44
C ASN A 44 11.62 -23.01 8.80
N GLU A 45 12.23 -21.87 9.12
CA GLU A 45 12.94 -21.62 10.38
C GLU A 45 14.10 -22.58 10.67
N GLN A 46 14.55 -23.35 9.66
CA GLN A 46 15.73 -24.22 9.73
C GLN A 46 17.02 -23.41 9.88
N GLN A 47 17.00 -22.16 9.42
CA GLN A 47 18.09 -21.21 9.59
C GLN A 47 17.52 -19.85 9.94
N ARG A 48 18.22 -19.10 10.80
CA ARG A 48 17.83 -17.74 11.17
C ARG A 48 17.88 -16.82 9.95
N VAL A 49 16.84 -15.99 9.81
CA VAL A 49 16.74 -14.99 8.74
C VAL A 49 17.76 -13.88 9.02
N PRO A 50 18.64 -13.53 8.07
CA PRO A 50 19.49 -12.36 8.20
C PRO A 50 18.65 -11.07 8.31
N TRP A 51 19.01 -10.15 9.20
CA TRP A 51 18.25 -8.91 9.42
C TRP A 51 18.03 -8.06 8.16
N TRP A 52 18.95 -8.12 7.19
CA TRP A 52 18.83 -7.34 5.96
C TRP A 52 17.74 -7.88 5.03
N VAL A 53 17.30 -9.14 5.19
CA VAL A 53 16.35 -9.77 4.26
C VAL A 53 14.98 -9.07 4.30
N PRO A 54 14.31 -8.94 5.46
CA PRO A 54 13.05 -8.20 5.52
C PRO A 54 13.23 -6.72 5.15
N GLU A 55 14.31 -6.08 5.60
CA GLU A 55 14.63 -4.68 5.30
C GLU A 55 14.75 -4.41 3.80
N ILE A 56 15.44 -5.26 3.04
CA ILE A 56 15.53 -5.09 1.58
C ILE A 56 14.16 -5.24 0.92
N LEU A 57 13.36 -6.22 1.35
CA LEU A 57 12.02 -6.43 0.80
C LEU A 57 11.10 -5.24 1.11
N ARG A 58 11.23 -4.69 2.33
CA ARG A 58 10.53 -3.48 2.75
C ARG A 58 10.88 -2.28 1.89
N LEU A 59 12.17 -2.04 1.68
CA LEU A 59 12.65 -0.94 0.84
C LEU A 59 12.17 -1.09 -0.61
N LYS A 60 12.24 -2.29 -1.18
CA LYS A 60 11.72 -2.54 -2.54
C LYS A 60 10.22 -2.29 -2.66
N ARG A 61 9.44 -2.68 -1.65
CA ARG A 61 8.00 -2.38 -1.60
C ARG A 61 7.75 -0.88 -1.55
N MET A 62 8.47 -0.15 -0.70
CA MET A 62 8.34 1.30 -0.57
C MET A 62 8.71 2.01 -1.87
N GLU A 63 9.81 1.61 -2.52
CA GLU A 63 10.23 2.13 -3.82
C GLU A 63 9.20 1.85 -4.91
N SER A 64 8.62 0.65 -4.94
CA SER A 64 7.56 0.32 -5.89
C SER A 64 6.30 1.15 -5.66
N ALA A 65 5.90 1.37 -4.41
CA ALA A 65 4.76 2.20 -4.07
C ALA A 65 5.01 3.67 -4.44
N GLU A 66 6.23 4.16 -4.24
CA GLU A 66 6.61 5.51 -4.59
C GLU A 66 6.61 5.73 -6.11
N ARG A 67 7.20 4.80 -6.88
CA ARG A 67 7.14 4.85 -8.34
C ARG A 67 5.70 4.81 -8.86
N HIS A 68 4.85 3.97 -8.25
CA HIS A 68 3.42 3.95 -8.59
C HIS A 68 2.78 5.31 -8.34
N ARG A 69 3.02 5.92 -7.16
CA ARG A 69 2.49 7.24 -6.83
C ARG A 69 2.91 8.32 -7.82
N GLN A 70 4.15 8.30 -8.27
CA GLN A 70 4.67 9.27 -9.23
C GLN A 70 4.11 9.07 -10.65
N MET A 71 3.89 7.82 -11.07
CA MET A 71 3.38 7.51 -12.41
C MET A 71 1.86 7.67 -12.56
N PHE A 72 1.10 7.22 -11.57
CA PHE A 72 -0.37 7.10 -11.68
C PHE A 72 -1.12 7.98 -10.68
N GLY A 73 -0.40 8.81 -9.90
CA GLY A 73 -0.98 9.56 -8.80
C GLY A 73 -1.26 8.67 -7.59
N HIS A 74 -2.01 9.21 -6.62
CA HIS A 74 -2.35 8.43 -5.43
C HIS A 74 -3.38 7.36 -5.80
N PRO A 75 -3.21 6.09 -5.34
CA PRO A 75 -4.26 5.09 -5.54
C PRO A 75 -5.56 5.65 -4.95
N GLY A 76 -6.62 5.66 -5.76
CA GLY A 76 -7.91 6.18 -5.35
C GLY A 76 -8.30 5.54 -4.01
N ARG A 77 -8.53 6.36 -2.99
CA ARG A 77 -8.97 5.85 -1.69
C ARG A 77 -10.31 5.14 -1.92
N HIS A 78 -10.33 3.81 -1.80
CA HIS A 78 -11.58 3.07 -1.75
C HIS A 78 -12.38 3.63 -0.56
N GLY A 79 -13.57 4.16 -0.82
CA GLY A 79 -14.44 4.68 0.22
C GLY A 79 -14.76 3.57 1.22
N LEU A 80 -14.76 3.90 2.51
CA LEU A 80 -15.25 3.00 3.53
C LEU A 80 -16.74 2.71 3.26
N ALA A 81 -17.11 1.43 3.26
CA ALA A 81 -18.49 0.98 3.16
C ALA A 81 -19.04 0.65 4.55
N VAL A 82 -20.34 0.82 4.75
CA VAL A 82 -21.04 0.35 5.95
C VAL A 82 -21.54 -1.06 5.66
N VAL A 83 -21.29 -1.98 6.59
CA VAL A 83 -21.84 -3.35 6.54
C VAL A 83 -23.23 -3.29 7.18
N THR A 84 -24.26 -3.66 6.42
CA THR A 84 -25.62 -3.79 6.94
C THR A 84 -25.76 -5.08 7.76
N ASP A 85 -26.83 -5.16 8.54
CA ASP A 85 -27.25 -6.35 9.29
C ASP A 85 -27.48 -7.58 8.39
N GLU A 86 -27.85 -7.36 7.13
CA GLU A 86 -27.96 -8.40 6.09
C GLU A 86 -26.61 -8.81 5.46
N ALA A 87 -25.48 -8.36 6.02
CA ALA A 87 -24.13 -8.58 5.49
C ALA A 87 -23.90 -8.03 4.06
N GLN A 88 -24.66 -7.00 3.66
CA GLN A 88 -24.45 -6.29 2.40
C GLN A 88 -23.51 -5.10 2.61
N LEU A 89 -22.69 -4.80 1.60
CA LEU A 89 -21.75 -3.68 1.62
C LEU A 89 -22.38 -2.46 0.94
N GLU A 90 -22.86 -1.51 1.73
CA GLU A 90 -23.31 -0.23 1.22
C GLU A 90 -22.13 0.75 1.10
N LEU A 91 -21.67 0.95 -0.13
CA LEU A 91 -20.70 1.99 -0.46
C LEU A 91 -21.37 3.34 -0.30
N ARG A 92 -20.83 4.18 0.59
CA ARG A 92 -21.30 5.55 0.80
C ARG A 92 -21.08 6.35 -0.49
N ARG A 93 -22.09 6.41 -1.36
CA ARG A 93 -22.03 7.18 -2.59
C ARG A 93 -21.83 8.66 -2.22
N PRO A 94 -20.98 9.41 -2.92
CA PRO A 94 -20.89 10.85 -2.72
C PRO A 94 -22.30 11.43 -2.88
N ARG A 95 -22.69 12.29 -1.94
CA ARG A 95 -24.00 12.96 -1.93
C ARG A 95 -24.17 13.59 -3.31
N VAL A 96 -25.13 13.10 -4.09
CA VAL A 96 -25.48 13.71 -5.38
C VAL A 96 -25.89 15.14 -5.05
N THR A 97 -25.01 16.09 -5.30
CA THR A 97 -25.35 17.51 -5.20
C THR A 97 -26.47 17.73 -6.21
N LYS A 98 -27.64 18.12 -5.73
CA LYS A 98 -28.78 18.47 -6.58
C LYS A 98 -28.27 19.51 -7.58
N PRO A 99 -28.50 19.37 -8.90
CA PRO A 99 -28.07 20.38 -9.85
C PRO A 99 -28.65 21.72 -9.38
N PRO A 100 -27.81 22.78 -9.29
CA PRO A 100 -28.26 24.07 -8.81
C PRO A 100 -29.47 24.50 -9.63
N SER A 101 -30.51 24.93 -8.94
CA SER A 101 -31.68 25.48 -9.61
C SER A 101 -31.26 26.74 -10.38
N LEU A 102 -31.94 27.06 -11.49
CA LEU A 102 -31.62 28.21 -12.35
C LEU A 102 -31.52 29.55 -11.58
N THR A 103 -32.17 29.63 -10.42
CA THR A 103 -32.18 30.77 -9.51
C THR A 103 -30.88 30.87 -8.68
N GLU A 104 -30.23 29.75 -8.35
CA GLU A 104 -29.00 29.69 -7.55
C GLU A 104 -27.76 30.04 -8.39
N LEU A 105 -27.72 29.64 -9.67
CA LEU A 105 -26.63 30.01 -10.59
C LEU A 105 -26.45 31.53 -10.71
N ARG A 106 -27.54 32.27 -10.50
CA ARG A 106 -27.54 33.73 -10.59
C ARG A 106 -26.97 34.43 -9.36
N LEU A 107 -26.87 33.78 -8.20
CA LEU A 107 -26.35 34.42 -6.98
C LEU A 107 -24.82 34.38 -6.93
N ASP A 108 -24.21 33.25 -7.31
CA ASP A 108 -22.76 33.03 -7.23
C ASP A 108 -21.96 33.94 -8.19
N ASP A 109 -22.57 34.37 -9.31
CA ASP A 109 -21.96 35.29 -10.27
C ASP A 109 -21.75 36.71 -9.70
N PHE A 110 -22.50 37.12 -8.66
CA PHE A 110 -22.41 38.48 -8.10
C PHE A 110 -21.44 38.62 -6.91
N ASP A 111 -20.91 37.53 -6.35
CA ASP A 111 -20.01 37.58 -5.19
C ASP A 111 -18.53 37.83 -5.57
N THR A 112 -18.26 38.25 -6.81
CA THR A 112 -16.89 38.40 -7.35
C THR A 112 -16.17 39.71 -6.99
N ASP A 113 -16.81 40.72 -6.40
CA ASP A 113 -16.17 42.05 -6.21
C ASP A 113 -16.42 42.71 -4.83
N ALA A 114 -15.94 42.10 -3.75
CA ALA A 114 -15.87 42.78 -2.44
C ALA A 114 -14.52 42.66 -1.71
N ARG A 115 -13.42 42.41 -2.44
CA ARG A 115 -12.06 42.46 -1.89
C ARG A 115 -11.07 43.06 -2.88
N THR A 116 -11.21 44.36 -3.16
CA THR A 116 -10.08 45.17 -3.61
C THR A 116 -10.25 46.57 -3.02
N GLY A 117 -9.33 46.96 -2.14
CA GLY A 117 -9.35 48.22 -1.39
C GLY A 117 -8.75 48.05 -0.01
#